data_AF-A0A6I5KQ47-F1
#
_entry.id   AF-A0A6I5KQ47-F1
#
_cell.length_a   1.000
_cell.length_b   1.000
_cell.length_c   1.000
_cell.angle_alpha   90.00
_cell.angle_beta   90.00
_cell.angle_gamma   90.00
#
_symmetry.space_group_name_H-M   'P 1'
#
loop_
_entity.id
_entity.type
_entity.pdbx_description
1 polymer ?
#
loop_
_entity_poly.entity_id
_entity_poly.type
_entity_poly.pdbx_seq_one_letter_code
_entity_poly.pdbx_strand_id
1 'polypeptide(L)'
;MTTELPAYLQSVFYPLFQHAKDLECKLMLIDQMLEIGDKKEIPFLTELEGHDNPKISSKAFEVRTALQSKLGVMTPAERSRLPMNLCFIYDEFNIRPSKADPDLDFEVALDILDNDQ
;
A
#
# COMPACT_ATOMS: atom_id res chain seq x y z
N MET A 1 -30.56 3.21 -8.12
CA MET A 1 -29.09 3.33 -8.25
C MET A 1 -28.59 4.09 -7.05
N THR A 2 -28.07 3.40 -6.03
CA THR A 2 -27.43 4.07 -4.90
C THR A 2 -26.08 4.57 -5.37
N THR A 3 -25.94 5.88 -5.55
CA THR A 3 -24.66 6.52 -5.84
C THR A 3 -23.84 6.53 -4.55
N GLU A 4 -23.20 5.42 -4.24
CA GLU A 4 -22.30 5.34 -3.09
C GLU A 4 -21.07 6.20 -3.36
N LEU A 5 -20.84 7.19 -2.49
CA LEU A 5 -19.68 8.06 -2.55
C LEU A 5 -18.40 7.23 -2.36
N PRO A 6 -17.29 7.56 -3.05
CA PRO A 6 -16.01 6.90 -2.84
C PRO A 6 -15.61 6.85 -1.36
N ALA A 7 -15.14 5.69 -0.90
CA ALA A 7 -14.87 5.45 0.52
C ALA A 7 -13.80 6.40 1.10
N TYR A 8 -12.83 6.84 0.28
CA TYR A 8 -11.80 7.79 0.72
C TYR A 8 -12.36 9.16 1.13
N LEU A 9 -13.54 9.56 0.62
CA LEU A 9 -14.19 10.82 0.99
C LEU A 9 -14.75 10.80 2.42
N GLN A 10 -14.84 9.62 3.04
CA GLN A 10 -15.27 9.50 4.43
C GLN A 10 -14.16 9.84 5.43
N SER A 11 -12.90 9.93 4.99
CA SER A 11 -11.80 10.34 5.86
C SER A 11 -11.89 11.83 6.19
N VAL A 12 -11.80 12.16 7.47
CA VAL A 12 -11.73 13.56 7.93
C VAL A 12 -10.47 14.26 7.44
N PHE A 13 -9.43 13.50 7.15
CA PHE A 13 -8.16 14.02 6.66
C PHE A 13 -8.16 14.31 5.16
N TYR A 14 -9.09 13.75 4.38
CA TYR A 14 -9.19 14.03 2.95
C TYR A 14 -9.28 15.54 2.64
N PRO A 15 -10.27 16.28 3.17
CA PRO A 15 -10.37 17.72 2.89
C PRO A 15 -9.17 18.50 3.46
N LEU A 16 -8.63 18.11 4.61
CA LEU A 16 -7.46 18.76 5.20
C LEU A 16 -6.23 18.63 4.31
N PHE A 17 -6.02 17.42 3.76
CA PHE A 17 -4.90 17.13 2.87
C PHE A 17 -5.01 17.88 1.54
N GLN A 18 -6.22 18.01 0.98
CA GLN A 18 -6.48 18.77 -0.25
C GLN A 18 -6.16 20.26 -0.10
N HIS A 19 -6.41 20.84 1.08
CA HIS A 19 -6.19 22.25 1.34
C HIS A 19 -4.79 22.57 1.92
N ALA A 20 -4.04 21.57 2.37
CA ALA A 20 -2.65 21.73 2.76
C ALA A 20 -1.79 22.11 1.54
N LYS A 21 -1.12 23.26 1.60
CA LYS A 21 -0.27 23.75 0.49
C LYS A 21 1.14 23.20 0.56
N ASP A 22 1.61 22.92 1.77
CA ASP A 22 3.01 22.60 2.06
C ASP A 22 3.17 21.08 2.16
N LEU A 23 4.26 20.56 1.60
CA LEU A 23 4.57 19.14 1.65
C LEU A 23 4.70 18.64 3.09
N GLU A 24 5.37 19.42 3.96
CA GLU A 24 5.55 19.07 5.37
C GLU A 24 4.21 18.95 6.10
N CYS A 25 3.26 19.86 5.85
CA CYS A 25 1.92 19.77 6.42
C CYS A 25 1.17 18.54 5.91
N LYS A 26 1.30 18.20 4.63
CA LYS A 26 0.73 16.96 4.07
C LYS A 26 1.31 15.70 4.73
N LEU A 27 2.63 15.65 4.91
CA LEU A 27 3.31 14.52 5.56
C LEU A 27 2.91 14.42 7.04
N MET A 28 2.84 15.55 7.75
CA MET A 28 2.35 15.62 9.12
C MET A 28 0.91 15.08 9.23
N LEU A 29 0.03 15.45 8.29
CA LEU A 29 -1.36 14.95 8.28
C LEU A 29 -1.40 13.42 8.09
N ILE A 30 -0.53 12.85 7.25
CA ILE A 30 -0.44 11.40 7.08
C ILE A 30 -0.01 10.74 8.40
N ASP A 31 0.98 11.30 9.10
CA ASP A 31 1.39 10.78 10.42
C ASP A 31 0.26 10.85 11.46
N GLN A 32 -0.53 11.93 11.45
CA GLN A 32 -1.68 12.06 12.34
C GLN A 32 -2.76 11.00 12.08
N MET A 33 -2.91 10.49 10.84
CA MET A 33 -3.80 9.36 10.57
C MET A 33 -3.38 8.10 11.32
N LEU A 34 -2.09 7.87 11.54
CA LEU A 34 -1.63 6.73 12.34
C LEU A 34 -1.93 6.94 13.84
N GLU A 35 -1.72 8.15 14.33
CA GLU A 35 -1.88 8.48 15.75
C GLU A 35 -3.35 8.40 16.18
N ILE A 36 -4.23 9.11 15.47
CA ILE A 36 -5.63 9.32 15.87
C ILE A 36 -6.66 8.75 14.89
N GLY A 37 -6.24 8.25 13.73
CA GLY A 37 -7.16 7.71 12.72
C GLY A 37 -7.76 6.35 13.05
N ASP A 38 -8.83 6.01 12.34
CA ASP A 38 -9.56 4.76 12.41
C ASP A 38 -9.54 4.02 11.05
N LYS A 39 -10.43 3.03 10.89
CA LYS A 39 -10.53 2.24 9.66
C LYS A 39 -10.95 3.04 8.42
N LYS A 40 -11.57 4.21 8.58
CA LYS A 40 -12.04 5.10 7.50
C LYS A 40 -10.89 5.83 6.80
N GLU A 41 -9.72 5.90 7.44
CA GLU A 41 -8.52 6.48 6.86
C GLU A 41 -7.83 5.53 5.87
N ILE A 42 -8.05 4.20 6.01
CA ILE A 42 -7.40 3.19 5.16
C ILE A 42 -7.67 3.42 3.66
N PRO A 43 -8.93 3.63 3.19
CA PRO A 43 -9.18 3.92 1.78
C PRO A 43 -8.47 5.18 1.27
N PHE A 44 -8.36 6.21 2.12
CA PHE A 44 -7.67 7.44 1.73
C PHE A 44 -6.15 7.24 1.68
N LEU A 45 -5.56 6.52 2.63
CA LEU A 45 -4.15 6.15 2.59
C LEU A 45 -3.83 5.29 1.36
N THR A 46 -4.71 4.36 0.96
CA THR A 46 -4.55 3.60 -0.28
C THR A 46 -4.55 4.49 -1.52
N GLU A 47 -5.40 5.51 -1.57
CA GLU A 47 -5.40 6.49 -2.67
C GLU A 47 -4.07 7.28 -2.70
N LEU A 48 -3.55 7.66 -1.53
CA LEU A 48 -2.28 8.39 -1.42
C LEU A 48 -1.04 7.58 -1.83
N GLU A 49 -1.10 6.25 -1.86
CA GLU A 49 -0.01 5.41 -2.39
C GLU A 49 0.22 5.66 -3.88
N GLY A 50 -0.80 6.07 -4.63
CA GLY A 50 -0.69 6.43 -6.04
C GLY A 50 -0.27 7.88 -6.30
N HIS A 51 0.09 8.64 -5.25
CA HIS A 51 0.38 10.07 -5.39
C HIS A 51 1.72 10.33 -6.11
N ASP A 52 1.74 11.30 -7.03
CA ASP A 52 2.91 11.65 -7.87
C ASP A 52 4.19 11.97 -7.08
N ASN A 53 4.02 12.54 -5.88
CA ASN A 53 5.13 12.80 -4.98
C ASN A 53 5.55 11.52 -4.22
N PRO A 54 6.77 11.00 -4.44
CA PRO A 54 7.20 9.74 -3.85
C PRO A 54 7.27 9.78 -2.33
N LYS A 55 7.52 10.94 -1.71
CA LYS A 55 7.51 11.06 -0.24
C LYS A 55 6.10 10.82 0.32
N ILE A 56 5.07 11.32 -0.37
CA ILE A 56 3.67 11.10 0.02
C ILE A 56 3.30 9.63 -0.18
N SER A 57 3.62 9.05 -1.34
CA SER A 57 3.32 7.65 -1.66
C SER A 57 3.97 6.68 -0.67
N SER A 58 5.28 6.81 -0.42
CA SER A 58 6.00 5.97 0.55
C SER A 58 5.43 6.11 1.96
N LYS A 59 5.20 7.34 2.41
CA LYS A 59 4.65 7.61 3.74
C LYS A 59 3.24 7.07 3.91
N ALA A 60 2.40 7.17 2.88
CA ALA A 60 1.06 6.61 2.89
C ALA A 60 1.08 5.09 3.02
N PHE A 61 1.98 4.40 2.32
CA PHE A 61 2.16 2.96 2.44
C PHE A 61 2.61 2.54 3.84
N GLU A 62 3.60 3.22 4.40
CA GLU A 62 4.10 2.98 5.76
C GLU A 62 2.98 3.14 6.79
N VAL A 63 2.28 4.27 6.74
CA VAL A 63 1.19 4.58 7.68
C VAL A 63 0.00 3.64 7.49
N ARG A 64 -0.40 3.31 6.24
CA ARG A 64 -1.48 2.34 6.00
C ARG A 64 -1.16 1.01 6.64
N THR A 65 0.05 0.50 6.41
CA THR A 65 0.49 -0.80 6.93
C THR A 65 0.52 -0.78 8.46
N ALA A 66 1.06 0.29 9.05
CA ALA A 66 1.10 0.46 10.51
C ALA A 66 -0.32 0.58 11.11
N LEU A 67 -1.22 1.33 10.47
CA LEU A 67 -2.59 1.52 10.93
C LEU A 67 -3.40 0.22 10.82
N GLN A 68 -3.27 -0.52 9.72
CA GLN A 68 -3.89 -1.84 9.56
C GLN A 68 -3.42 -2.84 10.61
N SER A 69 -2.13 -2.81 10.94
CA SER A 69 -1.55 -3.61 12.03
C SER A 69 -2.11 -3.19 13.40
N LYS A 70 -2.14 -1.88 13.69
CA LYS A 70 -2.70 -1.30 14.93
C LYS A 70 -4.17 -1.67 15.14
N LEU A 71 -4.96 -1.70 14.06
CA LEU A 71 -6.39 -2.01 14.10
C LEU A 71 -6.69 -3.52 14.00
N GLY A 72 -5.69 -4.38 13.81
CA GLY A 72 -5.86 -5.83 13.67
C GLY A 72 -6.60 -6.25 12.38
N VAL A 73 -6.62 -5.40 11.36
CA VAL A 73 -7.31 -5.64 10.07
C VAL A 73 -6.38 -6.07 8.95
N MET A 74 -5.08 -6.21 9.23
CA MET A 74 -4.06 -6.57 8.25
C MET A 74 -4.27 -7.99 7.71
N THR A 75 -4.53 -8.12 6.42
CA THR A 75 -4.68 -9.42 5.76
C THR A 75 -3.33 -10.06 5.44
N PRO A 76 -3.22 -11.40 5.32
CA PRO A 76 -1.99 -12.08 4.93
C PRO A 76 -1.43 -11.58 3.58
N ALA A 77 -2.32 -11.30 2.62
CA ALA A 77 -1.95 -10.78 1.30
C ALA A 77 -1.34 -9.38 1.37
N GLU A 78 -1.81 -8.54 2.30
CA GLU A 78 -1.23 -7.20 2.51
C GLU A 78 0.17 -7.26 3.14
N ARG A 79 0.48 -8.29 3.93
CA ARG A 79 1.83 -8.48 4.49
C ARG A 79 2.89 -8.69 3.42
N SER A 80 2.52 -9.26 2.29
CA SER A 80 3.41 -9.49 1.15
C SER A 80 3.48 -8.33 0.16
N ARG A 81 2.70 -7.24 0.35
CA ARG A 81 2.72 -6.10 -0.57
C ARG A 81 4.00 -5.29 -0.37
N LEU A 82 4.64 -4.95 -1.47
CA LEU A 82 5.81 -4.07 -1.50
C LEU A 82 5.38 -2.62 -1.80
N PRO A 83 6.12 -1.61 -1.31
CA PRO A 83 5.83 -0.22 -1.60
C PRO A 83 5.99 0.09 -3.10
N MET A 84 5.14 0.99 -3.60
CA MET A 84 5.05 1.31 -5.03
C MET A 84 6.32 1.97 -5.60
N ASN A 85 7.11 2.64 -4.76
CA ASN A 85 8.39 3.20 -5.17
C ASN A 85 9.40 2.14 -5.62
N LEU A 86 9.22 0.85 -5.32
CA LEU A 86 10.08 -0.23 -5.83
C LEU A 86 9.73 -0.66 -7.26
N CYS A 87 8.75 -0.04 -7.89
CA CYS A 87 8.40 -0.32 -9.29
C CYS A 87 9.60 -0.09 -10.24
N PHE A 88 10.56 0.78 -9.91
CA PHE A 88 11.76 0.99 -10.73
C PHE A 88 12.59 -0.29 -10.93
N ILE A 89 12.49 -1.27 -10.03
CA ILE A 89 13.22 -2.54 -10.14
C ILE A 89 12.81 -3.27 -11.44
N TYR A 90 11.56 -3.12 -11.90
CA TYR A 90 11.14 -3.70 -13.17
C TYR A 90 11.88 -3.09 -14.36
N ASP A 91 12.07 -1.78 -14.35
CA ASP A 91 12.76 -1.07 -15.42
C ASP A 91 14.27 -1.30 -15.37
N GLU A 92 14.88 -1.21 -14.18
CA GLU A 92 16.34 -1.36 -13.98
C GLU A 92 16.83 -2.75 -14.33
N PHE A 93 16.11 -3.79 -13.89
CA PHE A 93 16.48 -5.18 -14.15
C PHE A 93 15.80 -5.75 -15.41
N ASN A 94 15.03 -4.93 -16.14
CA ASN A 94 14.23 -5.34 -17.29
C ASN A 94 13.36 -6.58 -16.97
N ILE A 95 12.89 -6.65 -15.71
CA ILE A 95 12.05 -7.73 -15.22
C ILE A 95 10.67 -7.53 -15.85
N ARG A 96 10.35 -8.42 -16.77
CA ARG A 96 9.02 -8.52 -17.36
C ARG A 96 8.34 -9.73 -16.76
N PRO A 97 7.03 -9.69 -16.49
CA PRO A 97 6.30 -10.90 -16.18
C PRO A 97 6.61 -11.92 -17.28
N SER A 98 6.98 -13.14 -16.91
CA SER A 98 7.12 -14.21 -17.89
C SER A 98 5.81 -14.27 -18.67
N LYS A 99 5.89 -14.47 -19.98
CA LYS A 99 4.68 -14.83 -20.73
C LYS A 99 4.08 -16.02 -19.99
N ALA A 100 2.81 -15.93 -19.61
CA ALA A 100 2.09 -17.06 -19.05
C ALA A 100 2.10 -18.14 -20.13
N ASP A 101 3.09 -19.01 -20.07
CA ASP A 101 3.23 -20.15 -20.94
C ASP A 101 2.37 -21.24 -20.30
N PRO A 102 1.26 -21.66 -20.93
CA PRO A 102 0.37 -22.67 -20.37
C PRO A 102 1.05 -24.03 -20.17
N ASP A 103 2.25 -24.23 -20.73
CA ASP A 103 3.07 -25.43 -20.54
C ASP A 103 4.18 -25.26 -19.48
N LEU A 104 4.28 -24.09 -18.83
CA LEU A 104 5.23 -23.85 -17.73
C LEU A 104 4.67 -24.41 -16.41
N ASP A 105 4.86 -25.70 -16.18
CA ASP A 105 4.73 -26.28 -14.85
C ASP A 105 5.93 -25.86 -14.01
N PHE A 106 5.72 -24.90 -13.10
CA PHE A 106 6.67 -24.61 -12.02
C PHE A 106 6.57 -25.70 -10.96
N GLU A 107 6.96 -26.93 -11.33
CA GLU A 107 7.25 -28.01 -10.38
C GLU A 107 8.58 -27.70 -9.68
N VAL A 108 8.60 -26.65 -8.85
CA VAL A 108 9.61 -26.56 -7.81
C VAL A 108 9.11 -27.44 -6.68
N ALA A 109 9.50 -28.71 -6.70
CA ALA A 109 9.34 -29.59 -5.56
C ALA A 109 9.96 -28.92 -4.33
N LEU A 110 9.19 -28.76 -3.27
CA LEU A 110 9.60 -28.22 -1.97
C LEU A 110 10.50 -29.23 -1.22
N ASP A 111 11.51 -29.79 -1.88
CA ASP A 111 12.42 -30.78 -1.27
C ASP A 111 13.46 -30.14 -0.34
N ILE A 112 13.38 -28.82 -0.10
CA ILE A 112 14.33 -28.08 0.73
C ILE A 112 13.90 -28.04 2.21
N LEU A 113 12.70 -28.53 2.56
CA LEU A 113 12.21 -28.53 3.95
C LEU A 113 12.43 -29.84 4.73
N ASP A 114 12.94 -30.90 4.10
CA ASP A 114 13.07 -32.23 4.74
C ASP A 114 14.52 -32.64 5.08
N ASN A 115 15.42 -31.68 5.30
CA ASN A 115 16.76 -31.97 5.80
C ASN A 115 16.93 -31.55 7.27
N ASP A 116 16.06 -32.09 8.13
CA ASP A 116 16.37 -32.30 9.55
C ASP A 116 16.99 -33.70 9.70
N GLN A 117 18.33 -33.74 9.74
CA GLN A 117 19.08 -34.83 10.38
C GLN A 117 20.14 -34.27 11.31
#